data_AF-A0A0U5JH53-F1
#
_entry.id   AF-A0A0U5JH53-F1
#
_cell.length_a   1.000
_cell.length_b   1.000
_cell.length_c   1.000
_cell.angle_alpha   90.00
_cell.angle_beta   90.00
_cell.angle_gamma   90.00
#
_symmetry.space_group_name_H-M   'P 1'
#
loop_
_entity.id
_entity.type
_entity.pdbx_description
1 polymer ?
#
loop_
_entity_poly.entity_id
_entity_poly.type
_entity_poly.pdbx_seq_one_letter_code
_entity_poly.pdbx_strand_id
1 'polypeptide(L)'
;MMRTSSGTRLYLNILFLKAPQCKEDPSRTKIEVIFEDSTRPIYPFILQGGQRLLIDGEDANLLIQTLLDGNSFTIKIGRHELAIIPDRFEASYDELMSLPIEECLSDSPCEEP
;
A
#
# COMPACT_ATOMS: atom_id res chain seq x y z
N MET A 1 8.19 -12.79 1.57
CA MET A 1 6.99 -12.01 1.96
C MET A 1 7.44 -10.99 3.01
N MET A 2 7.65 -9.73 2.63
CA MET A 2 8.12 -8.69 3.57
C MET A 2 6.92 -8.23 4.41
N ARG A 3 6.92 -8.59 5.70
CA ARG A 3 6.05 -8.00 6.71
C ARG A 3 6.72 -6.71 7.20
N THR A 4 6.00 -5.60 7.22
CA THR A 4 6.39 -4.44 8.03
C THR A 4 6.49 -4.86 9.49
N SER A 5 7.27 -4.13 10.30
CA SER A 5 7.32 -4.33 11.76
C SER A 5 5.94 -4.19 12.42
N SER A 6 4.98 -3.53 11.77
CA SER A 6 3.58 -3.39 12.19
C SER A 6 2.62 -4.43 11.58
N GLY A 7 3.04 -5.19 10.56
CA GLY A 7 2.15 -6.09 9.80
C GLY A 7 1.20 -5.38 8.82
N THR A 8 1.15 -4.04 8.84
CA THR A 8 0.28 -3.21 7.99
C THR A 8 0.67 -3.30 6.52
N ARG A 9 -0.33 -3.45 5.65
CA ARG A 9 -0.15 -3.46 4.18
C ARG A 9 -0.95 -2.33 3.57
N LEU A 10 -0.29 -1.52 2.75
CA LEU A 10 -0.94 -0.47 1.98
C LEU A 10 -1.17 -0.94 0.55
N TYR A 11 -2.40 -0.79 0.08
CA TYR A 11 -2.76 -1.11 -1.29
C TYR A 11 -3.32 0.13 -1.99
N LEU A 12 -2.96 0.30 -3.25
CA LEU A 12 -3.60 1.25 -4.16
C LEU A 12 -4.43 0.46 -5.18
N ASN A 13 -5.74 0.69 -5.19
CA ASN A 13 -6.64 0.09 -6.17
C ASN A 13 -6.85 1.06 -7.34
N ILE A 14 -6.62 0.60 -8.55
CA ILE A 14 -6.77 1.32 -9.81
C ILE A 14 -8.02 0.77 -10.50
N LEU A 15 -9.07 1.59 -10.54
CA LEU A 15 -10.40 1.13 -10.98
C LEU A 15 -10.52 0.94 -12.50
N PHE A 16 -9.87 1.79 -13.29
CA PHE A 16 -10.12 1.88 -14.75
C PHE A 16 -8.88 1.74 -15.61
N LEU A 17 -7.70 1.50 -15.02
CA LEU A 17 -6.43 1.43 -15.74
C LEU A 17 -5.61 0.22 -15.28
N LYS A 18 -4.74 -0.26 -16.17
CA LYS A 18 -3.74 -1.27 -15.85
C LYS A 18 -2.40 -0.58 -15.60
N ALA A 19 -1.78 -0.84 -14.44
CA ALA A 19 -0.48 -0.28 -14.14
C ALA A 19 0.59 -0.75 -15.15
N PRO A 20 1.44 0.16 -15.68
CA PRO A 20 2.51 -0.21 -16.59
C PRO A 20 3.60 -0.98 -15.85
N GLN A 21 4.08 -2.07 -16.46
CA GLN A 21 5.15 -2.90 -15.88
C GLN A 21 6.52 -2.25 -16.07
N CYS A 22 7.41 -2.38 -15.09
CA CYS A 22 8.82 -2.05 -15.25
C CYS A 22 9.47 -3.04 -16.24
N LYS A 23 10.48 -2.60 -17.00
CA LYS A 23 11.16 -3.46 -17.97
C LYS A 23 12.05 -4.48 -17.28
N GLU A 24 12.68 -4.07 -16.18
CA GLU A 24 13.65 -4.85 -15.42
C GLU A 24 12.96 -5.87 -14.52
N ASP A 25 11.79 -5.52 -13.98
CA ASP A 25 10.95 -6.40 -13.15
C ASP A 25 9.46 -6.24 -13.52
N PRO A 26 8.91 -7.14 -14.35
CA PRO A 26 7.51 -7.08 -14.77
C PRO A 26 6.50 -7.30 -13.62
N SER A 27 6.95 -7.74 -12.44
CA SER A 27 6.08 -7.87 -11.26
C SER A 27 5.83 -6.53 -10.56
N ARG A 28 6.50 -5.46 -10.99
CA ARG A 28 6.42 -4.12 -10.39
C ARG A 28 6.02 -3.05 -11.39
N THR A 29 5.55 -1.93 -10.85
CA THR A 29 5.30 -0.69 -11.59
C THR A 29 6.05 0.46 -10.93
N LYS A 30 6.43 1.49 -11.70
CA LYS A 30 6.98 2.73 -11.13
C LYS A 30 5.83 3.69 -10.87
N ILE A 31 5.74 4.18 -9.63
CA ILE A 31 4.90 5.32 -9.29
C ILE A 31 5.79 6.42 -8.70
N GLU A 32 5.45 7.68 -8.94
CA GLU A 32 6.13 8.82 -8.34
C GLU A 32 5.25 9.34 -7.20
N VAL A 33 5.85 9.49 -6.02
CA VAL A 33 5.22 10.12 -4.87
C VAL A 33 5.80 11.51 -4.74
N ILE A 34 4.92 12.51 -4.78
CA ILE A 34 5.27 13.93 -4.75
C ILE A 34 4.78 14.49 -3.42
N PHE A 35 5.72 14.79 -2.55
CA PHE A 35 5.53 15.55 -1.31
C PHE A 35 5.77 17.04 -1.59
N GLU A 36 5.55 17.90 -0.60
CA GLU A 36 5.76 19.36 -0.73
C GLU A 36 7.19 19.70 -1.18
N ASP A 37 8.20 19.09 -0.55
CA ASP A 37 9.62 19.42 -0.78
C ASP A 37 10.38 18.40 -1.63
N SER A 38 9.76 17.27 -1.96
CA SER A 38 10.49 16.18 -2.61
C SER A 38 9.61 15.32 -3.51
N THR A 39 10.22 14.74 -4.52
CA THR A 39 9.61 13.69 -5.33
C THR A 39 10.50 12.46 -5.25
N ARG A 40 9.89 11.30 -4.98
CA ARG A 40 10.61 10.03 -4.97
C ARG A 40 9.84 8.96 -5.76
N PRO A 41 10.55 8.12 -6.53
CA PRO A 41 9.93 6.94 -7.11
C PRO A 41 9.77 5.86 -6.03
N ILE A 42 8.68 5.11 -6.12
CA ILE A 42 8.50 3.83 -5.42
C ILE A 42 8.05 2.75 -6.41
N TYR A 43 8.24 1.49 -6.04
CA TYR A 43 8.07 0.35 -6.95
C TYR A 43 7.12 -0.72 -6.40
N PRO A 44 5.80 -0.44 -6.33
CA PRO A 44 4.81 -1.38 -5.81
C PRO A 44 4.73 -2.66 -6.65
N PHE A 45 4.38 -3.76 -6.00
CA PHE A 45 4.06 -5.01 -6.66
C PHE A 45 2.71 -4.93 -7.35
N ILE A 46 2.66 -5.40 -8.59
CA ILE A 46 1.43 -5.53 -9.37
C ILE A 46 0.70 -6.80 -8.96
N LEU A 47 -0.53 -6.64 -8.50
CA LEU A 47 -1.47 -7.70 -8.16
C LEU A 47 -2.74 -7.59 -9.03
N GLN A 48 -3.55 -8.65 -9.02
CA GLN A 48 -4.90 -8.68 -9.61
C GLN A 48 -4.95 -8.09 -11.04
N GLY A 49 -4.06 -8.57 -11.92
CA GLY A 49 -4.05 -8.16 -13.32
C GLY A 49 -3.62 -6.70 -13.59
N GLY A 50 -3.03 -6.01 -12.61
CA GLY A 50 -2.59 -4.62 -12.74
C GLY A 50 -3.56 -3.58 -12.17
N GLN A 51 -4.61 -4.02 -11.48
CA GLN A 51 -5.59 -3.15 -10.83
C GLN A 51 -5.34 -2.96 -9.34
N ARG A 52 -4.50 -3.79 -8.71
CA ARG A 52 -4.15 -3.62 -7.30
C ARG A 52 -2.64 -3.55 -7.17
N LEU A 53 -2.16 -2.52 -6.50
CA LEU A 53 -0.75 -2.32 -6.24
C LEU A 53 -0.48 -2.51 -4.75
N LEU A 54 0.46 -3.39 -4.41
CA LEU A 54 0.95 -3.56 -3.04
C LEU A 54 2.21 -2.72 -2.87
N ILE A 55 2.13 -1.72 -1.99
CA ILE A 55 3.26 -0.88 -1.62
C ILE A 55 4.11 -1.66 -0.62
N ASP A 56 5.43 -1.58 -0.77
CA ASP A 56 6.33 -2.27 0.14
C ASP A 56 6.30 -1.66 1.54
N GLY A 57 6.93 -2.34 2.49
CA GLY A 57 6.74 -2.00 3.89
C GLY A 57 7.30 -0.65 4.30
N GLU A 58 8.49 -0.30 3.83
CA GLU A 58 9.14 0.97 4.18
C GLU A 58 8.40 2.14 3.54
N ASP A 59 8.01 2.00 2.28
CA ASP A 59 7.24 3.03 1.57
C ASP A 59 5.84 3.17 2.16
N ALA A 60 5.18 2.06 2.50
CA ALA A 60 3.86 2.09 3.13
C ALA A 60 3.91 2.83 4.47
N ASN A 61 4.90 2.55 5.31
CA ASN A 61 5.07 3.23 6.60
C ASN A 61 5.27 4.73 6.41
N LEU A 62 6.09 5.15 5.45
CA LEU A 62 6.29 6.57 5.14
C LEU A 62 4.97 7.25 4.74
N LEU A 63 4.22 6.64 3.82
CA LEU A 63 2.96 7.21 3.32
C LEU A 63 1.90 7.30 4.41
N ILE A 64 1.79 6.27 5.25
CA ILE A 64 0.88 6.26 6.40
C ILE A 64 1.27 7.36 7.39
N GLN A 65 2.56 7.44 7.76
CA GLN A 65 3.04 8.46 8.70
C GLN A 65 2.78 9.87 8.15
N THR A 66 3.01 10.11 6.86
CA THR A 66 2.73 11.40 6.22
C THR A 66 1.27 11.83 6.42
N LEU A 67 0.32 10.88 6.28
CA LEU A 67 -1.10 11.16 6.46
C LEU A 67 -1.47 11.36 7.94
N LEU A 68 -0.84 10.61 8.86
CA LEU A 68 -1.01 10.79 10.30
C LEU A 68 -0.47 12.15 10.76
N ASP A 69 0.59 12.65 10.13
CA ASP A 69 1.15 13.98 10.39
C ASP A 69 0.28 15.11 9.79
N GLY A 70 -0.84 14.79 9.15
CA GLY A 70 -1.75 15.75 8.54
C GLY A 70 -1.26 16.31 7.20
N ASN A 71 -0.26 15.69 6.58
CA ASN A 71 0.31 16.12 5.31
C ASN A 71 -0.32 15.38 4.13
N SER A 72 -0.51 16.08 3.01
CA SER A 72 -0.95 15.49 1.74
C SER A 72 0.24 15.10 0.86
N PHE A 73 0.02 14.17 -0.07
CA PHE A 73 0.97 13.89 -1.15
C PHE A 73 0.21 13.53 -2.43
N THR A 74 0.91 13.59 -3.55
CA THR A 74 0.35 13.17 -4.85
C THR A 74 1.00 11.87 -5.30
N ILE A 75 0.19 10.92 -5.76
CA ILE A 75 0.68 9.73 -6.47
C ILE A 75 0.53 9.98 -7.96
N LYS A 76 1.61 9.74 -8.72
CA LYS A 76 1.64 9.79 -10.17
C LYS A 76 1.99 8.44 -10.78
N ILE A 77 1.15 7.99 -11.70
CA ILE A 77 1.33 6.74 -12.46
C ILE A 77 1.25 7.08 -13.95
N GLY A 78 2.40 7.13 -14.60
CA GLY A 78 2.50 7.58 -16.00
C GLY A 78 2.00 9.02 -16.16
N ARG A 79 0.85 9.20 -16.82
CA ARG A 79 0.22 10.51 -17.06
C ARG A 79 -0.90 10.85 -16.08
N HIS A 80 -1.21 9.93 -15.16
CA HIS A 80 -2.31 10.10 -14.21
C HIS A 80 -1.77 10.51 -12.85
N GLU A 81 -2.43 11.47 -12.23
CA GLU A 81 -2.06 12.03 -10.92
C GLU A 81 -3.28 11.99 -10.01
N LEU A 82 -3.06 11.66 -8.74
CA LEU A 82 -4.08 11.60 -7.70
C LEU A 82 -3.53 12.24 -6.43
N ALA A 83 -4.19 13.31 -5.96
CA ALA A 83 -3.92 13.89 -4.66
C ALA A 83 -4.53 13.01 -3.55
N ILE A 84 -3.72 12.68 -2.56
CA ILE A 84 -4.13 11.97 -1.35
C ILE A 84 -4.15 12.99 -0.21
N ILE A 85 -5.33 13.21 0.36
CA ILE A 85 -5.58 14.21 1.40
C ILE A 85 -5.92 13.47 2.69
N PRO A 86 -5.36 13.85 3.84
CA PRO A 86 -5.51 13.12 5.11
C PRO A 86 -6.86 13.35 5.82
N ASP A 87 -7.93 13.63 5.07
CA ASP A 87 -9.24 13.95 5.65
C ASP A 87 -9.76 12.78 6.52
N ARG A 88 -9.86 13.02 7.84
CA ARG A 88 -10.22 12.03 8.87
C ARG A 88 -9.39 10.74 8.83
N PHE A 89 -8.17 10.80 8.28
CA PHE A 89 -7.32 9.62 8.13
C PHE A 89 -6.93 9.03 9.48
N GLU A 90 -6.45 9.85 10.41
CA GLU A 90 -6.04 9.43 11.76
C GLU A 90 -7.14 8.66 12.49
N ALA A 91 -8.35 9.22 12.57
CA ALA A 91 -9.49 8.55 13.21
C ALA A 91 -9.84 7.20 12.56
N SER A 92 -9.77 7.11 11.23
CA SER A 92 -10.04 5.87 10.50
C SER A 92 -8.92 4.83 10.69
N TYR A 93 -7.68 5.30 10.80
CA TYR A 93 -6.52 4.47 11.06
C TYR A 93 -6.55 3.89 12.47
N ASP A 94 -6.87 4.70 13.48
CA ASP A 94 -7.02 4.26 14.87
C ASP A 94 -8.15 3.23 15.01
N GLU A 95 -9.29 3.47 14.36
CA GLU A 95 -10.39 2.50 14.31
C GLU A 95 -9.92 1.16 13.72
N LEU A 96 -9.21 1.19 12.59
CA LEU A 96 -8.65 -0.01 11.96
C LEU A 96 -7.66 -0.74 12.88
N MET A 97 -6.78 -0.01 13.57
CA MET A 97 -5.80 -0.59 14.49
C MET A 97 -6.42 -1.14 15.78
N SER A 98 -7.61 -0.67 16.15
CA SER A 98 -8.36 -1.17 17.31
C SER A 98 -9.05 -2.52 17.06
N LEU A 99 -9.18 -2.94 15.80
CA LEU A 99 -9.83 -4.20 15.45
C LEU A 99 -8.97 -5.39 15.94
N PRO A 100 -9.60 -6.41 16.54
CA PRO A 100 -8.88 -7.60 16.95
C PRO A 100 -8.30 -8.31 15.73
N ILE A 101 -7.02 -8.68 15.81
CA ILE A 101 -6.42 -9.57 14.81
C ILE A 101 -6.99 -10.96 15.08
N GLU A 102 -7.89 -11.45 14.23
CA GLU A 102 -8.27 -12.86 14.26
C GLU A 102 -7.03 -13.70 13.93
N GLU A 103 -6.43 -14.31 14.95
CA GLU A 103 -5.48 -15.39 14.75
C GLU A 103 -6.26 -16.56 14.15
N CYS A 104 -6.08 -16.83 12.86
CA CYS A 104 -6.51 -18.10 12.28
C CYS A 104 -5.78 -19.21 13.05
N LEU A 105 -6.48 -19.87 13.96
CA LEU A 105 -6.03 -21.09 14.64
C LEU A 105 -5.76 -22.17 13.59
N SER A 106 -4.55 -22.21 13.05
CA SER A 106 -4.05 -23.34 12.30
C SER A 106 -3.43 -24.33 13.29
N ASP A 107 -4.26 -25.13 13.97
CA ASP A 107 -3.82 -26.36 14.62
C ASP A 107 -5.00 -27.31 14.79
N SER A 108 -5.16 -28.22 13.83
CA SER A 108 -5.77 -29.53 14.08
C SER A 108 -5.15 -30.51 13.09
N PRO A 109 -4.25 -31.41 13.53
CA PRO A 109 -3.86 -32.53 12.69
C PRO A 109 -5.08 -33.45 12.59
N CYS A 110 -5.55 -33.70 11.37
CA CYS A 110 -6.50 -34.77 11.13
C CYS A 110 -5.75 -36.09 11.38
N GLU A 111 -5.98 -36.72 12.53
CA GLU A 111 -5.68 -38.14 12.70
C GLU A 111 -6.58 -38.90 11.70
N GLU A 112 -5.96 -39.56 10.72
CA GLU A 112 -6.64 -40.53 9.86
C GLU A 112 -6.80 -41.87 10.62
N PRO A 113 -7.93 -42.58 10.44
CA PRO A 113 -8.24 -43.84 11.11
C PRO A 113 -7.44 -45.05 10.61
#